data_AF-A0A2H5V2V8-F1
#
_entry.id   AF-A0A2H5V2V8-F1
#
_cell.length_a   1.000
_cell.length_b   1.000
_cell.length_c   1.000
_cell.angle_alpha   90.00
_cell.angle_beta   90.00
_cell.angle_gamma   90.00
#
_symmetry.space_group_name_H-M   'P 1'
#
loop_
_entity.id
_entity.type
_entity.pdbx_description
1 polymer ?
#
loop_
_entity_poly.entity_id
_entity_poly.type
_entity_poly.pdbx_seq_one_letter_code
_entity_poly.pdbx_strand_id
1 'polypeptide(L)'
;MSPSKLLGYLMVTLSPIGFTFYTLWFFGLLQGLDSDLVLRATVYLLAVSFFFVVGVLGYLVVTAPRPRVATNGDGGGSRRA
;
A
#
# COMPACT_ATOMS: atom_id res chain seq x y z
N MET A 1 15.17 12.29 3.78
CA MET A 1 13.99 11.38 3.92
C MET A 1 14.40 10.02 3.33
N SER A 2 14.30 8.92 4.08
CA SER A 2 14.77 7.61 3.59
C SER A 2 13.93 7.11 2.40
N PRO A 3 14.50 6.49 1.36
CA PRO A 3 13.78 6.09 0.14
C PRO A 3 12.58 5.17 0.44
N SER A 4 12.66 4.35 1.48
CA SER A 4 11.56 3.49 1.93
C SER A 4 10.34 4.27 2.44
N LYS A 5 10.56 5.43 3.07
CA LYS A 5 9.48 6.31 3.56
C LYS A 5 8.81 7.06 2.43
N LEU A 6 9.58 7.44 1.40
CA LEU A 6 9.05 8.09 0.19
C LEU A 6 8.15 7.11 -0.58
N LEU A 7 8.59 5.85 -0.74
CA LEU A 7 7.81 4.80 -1.40
C LEU A 7 6.50 4.50 -0.65
N GLY A 8 6.56 4.42 0.68
CA GLY A 8 5.35 4.25 1.50
C GLY A 8 4.37 5.42 1.38
N TYR A 9 4.88 6.65 1.38
CA TYR A 9 4.04 7.85 1.18
C TYR A 9 3.38 7.85 -0.19
N LEU A 10 4.15 7.52 -1.23
CA LEU A 10 3.66 7.39 -2.61
C LEU A 10 2.55 6.33 -2.70
N MET A 11 2.74 5.14 -2.13
CA MET A 11 1.69 4.12 -2.15
C MET A 11 0.41 4.58 -1.43
N VAL A 12 0.55 5.27 -0.30
CA VAL A 12 -0.59 5.78 0.47
C VAL A 12 -1.37 6.86 -0.27
N THR A 13 -0.71 7.75 -1.02
CA THR A 13 -1.40 8.78 -1.82
C THR A 13 -1.89 8.27 -3.17
N LEU A 14 -1.15 7.37 -3.83
CA LEU A 14 -1.54 6.83 -5.13
C LEU A 14 -2.75 5.91 -5.03
N SER A 15 -2.93 5.23 -3.89
CA SER A 15 -4.06 4.34 -3.65
C SER A 15 -5.43 5.03 -3.72
N PRO A 16 -5.74 6.08 -2.95
CA PRO A 16 -7.03 6.77 -3.03
C PRO A 16 -7.22 7.51 -4.37
N ILE A 17 -6.13 8.01 -4.97
CA ILE A 17 -6.20 8.66 -6.28
C ILE A 17 -6.58 7.65 -7.37
N GLY A 18 -5.89 6.51 -7.42
CA GLY A 18 -6.18 5.42 -8.35
C GLY A 18 -7.58 4.84 -8.14
N PHE A 19 -7.99 4.66 -6.88
CA PHE A 19 -9.34 4.25 -6.53
C PHE A 19 -10.39 5.24 -7.05
N THR A 20 -10.20 6.53 -6.81
CA THR A 20 -11.13 7.59 -7.23
C THR A 20 -11.24 7.63 -8.76
N PHE A 21 -10.11 7.59 -9.46
CA PHE A 21 -10.08 7.58 -10.94
C PHE A 21 -10.78 6.35 -11.52
N TYR A 22 -10.51 5.16 -10.96
CA TYR A 22 -11.14 3.92 -11.40
C TYR A 22 -12.65 3.92 -11.13
N THR A 23 -13.07 4.53 -10.02
CA THR A 23 -14.48 4.71 -9.67
C THR A 23 -15.19 5.66 -10.62
N LEU A 24 -14.62 6.84 -10.89
CA LEU A 24 -15.20 7.77 -11.85
C LEU A 24 -15.26 7.17 -13.25
N TRP A 25 -14.23 6.41 -13.65
CA TRP A 25 -14.22 5.71 -14.93
C TRP A 25 -15.32 4.64 -14.98
N PHE A 26 -15.45 3.83 -13.93
CA PHE A 26 -16.46 2.78 -13.83
C PHE A 26 -17.88 3.34 -13.84
N PHE A 27 -18.17 4.40 -13.06
CA PHE A 27 -19.48 5.06 -13.02
C PHE A 27 -19.76 5.87 -14.30
N GLY A 28 -18.75 6.48 -14.92
CA GLY A 28 -18.87 7.19 -16.20
C GLY A 28 -19.14 6.25 -17.37
N LEU A 29 -18.57 5.04 -17.37
CA LEU A 29 -18.84 3.97 -18.34
C LEU A 29 -20.13 3.17 -18.04
N LEU A 30 -20.70 3.29 -16.84
CA LEU A 30 -21.93 2.59 -16.45
C LEU A 30 -23.18 3.13 -17.15
N GLN A 31 -23.11 4.31 -17.78
CA GLN A 31 -24.25 4.90 -18.50
C GLN A 31 -24.60 4.13 -19.80
N GLY A 32 -23.71 3.25 -20.27
CA GLY A 32 -23.96 2.37 -21.42
C GLY A 32 -24.38 0.96 -21.00
N LEU A 33 -25.69 0.80 -20.79
CA LEU A 33 -26.56 -0.39 -20.87
C LEU A 33 -25.97 -1.82 -20.79
N ASP A 34 -26.70 -2.62 -20.02
CA ASP A 34 -26.97 -4.07 -20.17
C ASP A 34 -26.19 -5.14 -19.37
N SER A 35 -27.00 -5.97 -18.69
CA SER A 35 -26.90 -7.31 -18.07
C SER A 35 -25.60 -7.86 -17.44
N ASP A 36 -24.42 -7.31 -17.72
CA ASP A 36 -23.14 -7.75 -17.15
C ASP A 36 -22.77 -6.98 -15.85
N LEU A 37 -23.75 -6.27 -15.27
CA LEU A 37 -23.56 -5.36 -14.14
C LEU A 37 -22.98 -6.08 -12.90
N VAL A 38 -23.34 -7.35 -12.69
CA VAL A 38 -22.83 -8.16 -11.58
C VAL A 38 -21.35 -8.48 -11.77
N LEU A 39 -20.91 -8.81 -13.00
CA LEU A 39 -19.52 -9.08 -13.30
C LEU A 39 -18.69 -7.80 -13.16
N ARG A 40 -19.17 -6.69 -13.73
CA ARG A 40 -18.55 -5.36 -13.57
C ARG A 40 -18.45 -4.96 -12.11
N ALA A 41 -19.51 -5.11 -11.32
CA ALA A 41 -19.51 -4.81 -9.89
C ALA A 41 -18.53 -5.71 -9.11
N THR A 42 -18.42 -6.99 -9.50
CA THR A 42 -17.46 -7.94 -8.91
C THR A 42 -16.02 -7.54 -9.22
N VAL A 43 -15.72 -7.18 -10.47
CA VAL A 43 -14.40 -6.67 -10.89
C VAL A 43 -14.07 -5.37 -10.15
N TYR A 44 -15.06 -4.50 -9.99
CA TYR A 44 -14.90 -3.27 -9.22
C TYR A 44 -14.57 -3.57 -7.75
N LEU A 45 -15.31 -4.45 -7.09
CA LEU A 45 -15.04 -4.91 -5.72
C LEU A 45 -13.64 -5.52 -5.56
N LEU A 46 -13.19 -6.32 -6.53
CA LEU A 46 -11.82 -6.87 -6.54
C LEU A 46 -10.77 -5.77 -6.65
N ALA A 47 -10.97 -4.79 -7.53
CA ALA A 47 -10.09 -3.65 -7.68
C ALA A 47 -10.04 -2.80 -6.39
N VAL A 48 -11.18 -2.50 -5.79
CA VAL A 48 -11.26 -1.79 -4.49
C VAL A 48 -10.48 -2.55 -3.43
N SER A 49 -10.71 -3.86 -3.33
CA SER A 49 -10.07 -4.73 -2.34
C SER A 49 -8.55 -4.75 -2.52
N PHE A 50 -8.07 -4.80 -3.76
CA PHE A 50 -6.65 -4.73 -4.07
C PHE A 50 -6.03 -3.39 -3.65
N PHE A 51 -6.65 -2.27 -4.02
CA PHE A 51 -6.19 -0.94 -3.62
C PHE A 51 -6.20 -0.77 -2.10
N PHE A 52 -7.22 -1.29 -1.42
CA PHE A 52 -7.28 -1.27 0.04
C PHE A 52 -6.10 -2.01 0.67
N VAL A 53 -5.79 -3.23 0.20
CA VAL A 53 -4.63 -4.00 0.70
C VAL A 53 -3.32 -3.25 0.45
N VAL A 54 -3.15 -2.66 -0.74
CA VAL A 54 -1.96 -1.86 -1.07
C VAL A 54 -1.83 -0.64 -0.17
N GLY A 55 -2.92 0.09 0.07
CA GLY A 55 -2.94 1.24 0.97
C GLY A 55 -2.61 0.86 2.41
N VAL A 56 -3.18 -0.24 2.91
CA VAL A 56 -2.89 -0.78 4.25
C VAL A 56 -1.43 -1.23 4.36
N LEU A 57 -0.89 -1.93 3.36
CA LEU A 57 0.54 -2.30 3.35
C LEU A 57 1.43 -1.06 3.34
N GLY A 58 1.13 -0.06 2.52
CA GLY A 58 1.86 1.21 2.50
C GLY A 58 1.83 1.92 3.85
N TYR A 59 0.67 1.97 4.50
CA TYR A 59 0.51 2.51 5.84
C TYR A 59 1.33 1.74 6.89
N LEU A 60 1.29 0.41 6.84
CA LEU A 60 2.08 -0.46 7.73
C LEU A 60 3.59 -0.25 7.51
N VAL A 61 4.06 -0.09 6.27
CA VAL A 61 5.48 0.21 5.99
C VAL A 61 5.89 1.58 6.56
N VAL A 62 4.99 2.58 6.51
CA VAL A 62 5.25 3.91 7.08
C VAL A 62 5.25 3.90 8.61
N THR A 63 4.34 3.14 9.22
CA THR A 63 4.12 3.11 10.68
C THR A 63 4.90 2.02 11.40
N ALA A 64 5.40 1.01 10.70
CA ALA A 64 6.19 -0.05 11.29
C ALA A 64 7.45 0.53 11.97
N PRO A 65 7.64 0.27 13.26
CA PRO A 65 8.90 0.59 13.92
C PRO A 65 9.99 -0.24 13.23
N ARG A 66 10.96 0.42 12.59
CA ARG A 66 12.15 -0.28 12.11
C ARG A 66 12.75 -1.02 13.30
N PRO A 67 13.00 -2.33 13.24
CA PRO A 67 13.81 -2.99 14.24
C PRO A 67 15.13 -2.23 14.25
N ARG A 68 15.43 -1.54 15.35
CA ARG A 68 16.82 -1.19 15.61
C ARG A 68 17.50 -2.53 15.66
N VAL A 69 18.36 -2.80 14.67
CA VAL A 69 19.32 -3.89 14.77
C VAL A 69 20.05 -3.61 16.09
N ALA A 70 19.69 -4.36 17.12
CA ALA A 70 20.47 -4.43 18.34
C ALA A 70 21.70 -5.22 17.90
N THR A 71 22.70 -4.52 17.38
CA THR A 71 24.05 -5.05 17.26
C THR A 71 24.61 -5.14 18.68
N ASN A 72 24.04 -6.01 19.51
CA ASN A 72 24.72 -6.53 20.69
C ASN A 72 25.71 -7.58 20.18
N GLY A 73 26.76 -7.08 19.55
CA GLY A 73 28.07 -7.71 19.48
C GLY A 73 28.96 -7.03 20.51
N ASP A 74 28.52 -7.04 21.77
CA ASP A 74 29.36 -6.82 22.95
C ASP A 74 30.27 -8.05 23.07
N GLY A 75 31.23 -8.12 22.15
CA GLY A 75 32.25 -9.16 22.07
C GLY A 75 33.40 -8.75 22.98
N GLY A 76 33.30 -9.19 24.25
CA GLY A 76 34.40 -9.17 25.20
C GLY A 76 35.71 -9.60 24.54
N GLY A 77 36.65 -8.66 24.45
CA GLY A 77 37.90 -8.83 23.73
C GLY A 77 39.02 -8.07 24.40
N SER A 78 39.51 -8.63 25.51
CA SER A 78 40.94 -8.65 25.88
C SER A 78 41.85 -7.59 25.21
N ARG A 79 42.08 -6.47 25.88
CA ARG A 79 43.40 -5.82 25.93
C ARG A 79 43.72 -5.66 27.42
N ARG A 80 44.44 -6.62 28.01
CA ARG A 80 45.92 -6.60 28.19
C ARG A 80 46.32 -5.25 28.77
N ALA A 81 46.50 -5.20 30.08
CA ALA A 81 47.79 -5.45 30.76
C ALA A 81 48.72 -4.25 30.58
#